data_AF-A0A4Q0U865-F1
#
_entry.id   AF-A0A4Q0U865-F1
#
_cell.length_a   1.000
_cell.length_b   1.000
_cell.length_c   1.000
_cell.angle_alpha   90.00
_cell.angle_beta   90.00
_cell.angle_gamma   90.00
#
_symmetry.space_group_name_H-M   'P 1'
#
loop_
_entity.id
_entity.type
_entity.pdbx_description
1 polymer ?
#
loop_
_entity_poly.entity_id
_entity_poly.type
_entity_poly.pdbx_seq_one_letter_code
_entity_poly.pdbx_strand_id
1 'polypeptide(L)' 'MTADELTSIIETPTASAQERARAYVERGRLRWKSGDMSGALSDYNTAASLDPDGPGAQLAEHTVGILDFYNHDLYNP' A
#
# COMPACT_ATOMS: atom_id res chain seq x y z
N MET A 1 2.40 -2.59 -15.69
CA MET A 1 3.41 -1.88 -14.89
C MET A 1 3.98 -2.84 -13.85
N THR A 2 5.29 -2.81 -13.63
CA THR A 2 5.98 -3.54 -12.56
C THR A 2 6.10 -2.68 -11.30
N ALA A 3 6.48 -3.29 -10.17
CA ALA A 3 6.74 -2.55 -8.94
C ALA A 3 7.90 -1.55 -9.08
N ASP A 4 8.89 -1.86 -9.93
CA ASP A 4 10.03 -0.99 -10.20
C ASP A 4 9.59 0.23 -11.03
N GLU A 5 8.76 0.02 -12.06
CA GLU A 5 8.20 1.12 -12.85
C GLU A 5 7.35 2.07 -12.00
N LEU A 6 6.61 1.54 -11.02
CA LEU A 6 5.84 2.35 -10.07
C LEU A 6 6.72 3.09 -9.08
N THR A 7 7.86 2.51 -8.70
CA THR A 7 8.84 3.17 -7.83
C THR A 7 9.43 4.39 -8.52
N SER A 8 9.74 4.30 -9.81
CA SER A 8 10.18 5.46 -10.60
C SER A 8 9.15 6.60 -10.61
N ILE A 9 7.85 6.29 -10.74
CA ILE A 9 6.78 7.31 -10.67
C ILE A 9 6.71 7.94 -9.28
N ILE A 10 6.79 7.12 -8.23
CA ILE A 10 6.77 7.58 -6.84
C ILE A 10 7.93 8.54 -6.57
N GLU A 11 9.13 8.27 -7.10
CA GLU A 11 10.31 9.08 -6.87
C GLU A 11 10.41 10.30 -7.78
N THR A 12 9.58 10.36 -8.84
CA THR A 12 9.59 11.46 -9.79
C THR A 12 9.19 12.78 -9.11
N PRO A 13 10.04 13.82 -9.15
CA PRO A 13 9.78 15.09 -8.45
C PRO A 13 8.54 15.85 -8.95
N THR A 14 8.15 15.63 -10.20
CA THR A 14 7.01 16.31 -10.82
C THR A 14 5.67 15.60 -10.58
N ALA A 15 5.67 14.40 -9.97
CA ALA A 15 4.44 13.68 -9.69
C ALA A 15 3.63 14.38 -8.59
N SER A 16 2.35 14.63 -8.86
CA SER A 16 1.43 15.18 -7.88
C SER A 16 1.19 14.18 -6.73
N ALA A 17 0.72 14.68 -5.58
CA ALA A 17 0.34 13.82 -4.45
C ALA A 17 -0.68 12.75 -4.87
N GLN A 18 -1.63 13.10 -5.75
CA GLN A 18 -2.65 12.17 -6.23
C GLN A 18 -2.08 11.09 -7.17
N GLU A 19 -1.12 11.43 -8.03
CA GLU A 19 -0.43 10.44 -8.87
C GLU A 19 0.42 9.50 -8.02
N ARG A 20 1.14 10.04 -7.03
CA ARG A 20 1.91 9.23 -6.07
C ARG A 20 1.00 8.30 -5.28
N ALA A 21 -0.14 8.79 -4.78
CA ALA A 21 -1.11 7.97 -4.06
C ALA A 21 -1.59 6.78 -4.92
N ARG A 22 -1.93 7.02 -6.19
CA ARG A 22 -2.31 5.96 -7.14
C ARG A 22 -1.16 4.97 -7.39
N ALA A 23 0.06 5.46 -7.56
CA ALA A 23 1.23 4.61 -7.78
C ALA A 23 1.53 3.72 -6.56
N TYR A 24 1.42 4.25 -5.34
CA TYR A 24 1.51 3.46 -4.11
C TYR A 24 0.40 2.40 -4.03
N VAL A 25 -0.85 2.73 -4.34
CA VAL A 25 -1.95 1.73 -4.39
C VAL A 25 -1.63 0.59 -5.35
N GLU A 26 -1.18 0.90 -6.56
CA GLU A 26 -0.87 -0.13 -7.55
C GLU A 26 0.36 -0.96 -7.15
N ARG A 27 1.38 -0.34 -6.53
CA ARG A 27 2.57 -1.07 -6.06
C ARG A 27 2.22 -1.99 -4.89
N GLY A 28 1.40 -1.52 -3.97
CA GLY A 28 0.88 -2.33 -2.87
C GLY A 28 0.07 -3.53 -3.37
N ARG A 29 -0.76 -3.35 -4.42
CA ARG A 29 -1.48 -4.47 -5.05
C ARG A 29 -0.56 -5.52 -5.68
N LEU A 30 0.55 -5.09 -6.29
CA LEU A 30 1.54 -6.03 -6.82
C LEU A 30 2.25 -6.79 -5.70
N ARG A 31 2.66 -6.10 -4.63
CA ARG A 31 3.27 -6.72 -3.43
C ARG A 31 2.32 -7.70 -2.75
N TRP A 32 1.05 -7.35 -2.63
CA TRP A 32 0.01 -8.24 -2.11
C TRP A 32 -0.08 -9.53 -2.94
N LYS A 33 -0.15 -9.40 -4.27
CA LYS A 33 -0.20 -10.55 -5.19
C LYS A 33 1.05 -11.41 -5.15
N SER A 34 2.21 -10.83 -4.81
CA SER A 34 3.46 -11.59 -4.62
C SER A 34 3.63 -12.16 -3.21
N GLY A 35 2.65 -11.98 -2.31
CA GLY A 35 2.68 -12.46 -0.93
C GLY A 35 3.39 -11.53 0.07
N ASP A 36 3.89 -10.38 -0.37
CA ASP A 36 4.48 -9.35 0.49
C ASP A 36 3.36 -8.45 1.07
N MET A 37 2.58 -9.02 2.00
CA MET A 37 1.44 -8.32 2.60
C MET A 37 1.89 -7.13 3.47
N SER A 38 3.04 -7.23 4.15
CA SER A 38 3.61 -6.14 4.94
C SER A 38 4.05 -4.98 4.06
N GLY A 39 4.73 -5.24 2.94
CA GLY A 39 5.11 -4.22 1.98
C GLY A 39 3.90 -3.62 1.25
N ALA A 40 2.81 -4.40 1.07
CA ALA A 40 1.54 -3.89 0.57
C ALA A 40 0.89 -2.92 1.55
N LEU A 41 0.81 -3.27 2.84
CA LEU A 41 0.27 -2.40 3.89
C LEU A 41 1.02 -1.05 3.95
N SER A 42 2.36 -1.11 3.90
CA SER A 42 3.20 0.10 3.92
C SER A 42 2.88 1.05 2.75
N ASP A 43 2.73 0.50 1.55
CA ASP A 43 2.34 1.29 0.37
C ASP A 43 0.92 1.85 0.52
N TYR A 44 -0.05 1.06 1.01
CA TYR A 44 -1.42 1.54 1.24
C TYR A 44 -1.51 2.65 2.29
N ASN A 45 -0.76 2.54 3.40
CA ASN A 45 -0.67 3.58 4.42
C ASN A 45 -0.10 4.89 3.86
N THR A 46 0.92 4.78 3.00
CA THR A 46 1.49 5.95 2.34
C THR A 46 0.48 6.59 1.38
N ALA A 47 -0.26 5.78 0.61
CA ALA A 47 -1.33 6.28 -0.25
C ALA A 47 -2.43 6.98 0.55
N ALA A 48 -2.86 6.40 1.67
CA ALA A 48 -3.86 6.98 2.58
C ALA A 48 -3.40 8.32 3.17
N SER A 49 -2.09 8.46 3.43
CA SER A 49 -1.53 9.71 3.96
C SER A 49 -1.52 10.83 2.91
N LEU A 50 -1.46 10.49 1.62
CA LEU A 50 -1.47 11.44 0.51
C LEU A 50 -2.89 11.76 0.03
N ASP A 51 -3.79 10.79 0.10
CA ASP A 51 -5.20 10.89 -0.29
C ASP A 51 -6.07 10.13 0.73
N PRO A 52 -6.47 10.80 1.84
CA PRO A 52 -7.21 10.15 2.94
C PRO A 52 -8.58 9.62 2.53
N ASP A 53 -9.21 10.23 1.53
CA ASP A 53 -10.51 9.79 0.98
C ASP A 53 -10.34 8.79 -0.19
N GLY A 54 -9.08 8.47 -0.52
CA GLY A 54 -8.72 7.63 -1.65
C GLY A 54 -8.75 6.13 -1.35
N PRO A 55 -8.56 5.28 -2.38
CA PRO A 55 -8.58 3.82 -2.25
C PRO A 55 -7.52 3.27 -1.29
N GLY A 56 -6.41 4.00 -1.09
CA GLY A 56 -5.32 3.60 -0.20
C GLY A 56 -5.76 3.45 1.25
N ALA A 57 -6.64 4.34 1.74
CA ALA A 57 -7.16 4.27 3.10
C ALA A 57 -7.97 2.99 3.34
N GLN A 58 -8.94 2.70 2.47
CA GLN A 58 -9.75 1.48 2.55
C GLN A 58 -8.87 0.23 2.43
N LEU A 59 -7.91 0.21 1.50
CA LEU A 59 -7.00 -0.93 1.32
C LEU A 59 -6.13 -1.17 2.54
N ALA A 60 -5.64 -0.12 3.21
CA ALA A 60 -4.88 -0.25 4.44
C ALA A 60 -5.70 -0.91 5.55
N GLU A 61 -6.95 -0.45 5.77
CA GLU A 61 -7.86 -1.04 6.76
C GLU A 61 -8.14 -2.52 6.47
N HIS A 62 -8.46 -2.85 5.22
CA HIS A 62 -8.71 -4.23 4.80
C HIS A 62 -7.46 -5.12 5.00
N THR A 63 -6.28 -4.63 4.65
CA THR A 63 -5.03 -5.37 4.80
C THR A 63 -4.71 -5.63 6.27
N VAL A 64 -4.91 -4.67 7.16
CA VAL A 64 -4.74 -4.87 8.62
C VAL A 64 -5.64 -5.99 9.10
N GLY A 65 -6.94 -5.97 8.76
CA GLY A 65 -7.86 -7.02 9.17
C GLY A 65 -7.48 -8.42 8.68
N ILE A 66 -6.93 -8.54 7.47
CA ILE A 66 -6.46 -9.83 6.94
C ILE A 66 -5.19 -10.28 7.68
N LEU A 67 -4.24 -9.37 7.92
CA LEU A 67 -3.01 -9.67 8.65
C LEU A 67 -3.29 -10.08 10.09
N ASP A 68 -4.22 -9.42 10.76
CA ASP A 68 -4.64 -9.75 12.12
C ASP A 68 -5.32 -11.14 12.18
N PHE A 69 -6.10 -11.51 11.16
CA PHE A 69 -6.70 -12.84 11.07
C PHE A 69 -5.66 -13.94 10.77
N TYR A 70 -4.66 -13.65 9.93
CA TYR A 70 -3.60 -14.60 9.58
C TYR A 70 -2.53 -14.76 10.66
N ASN A 71 -2.28 -13.73 11.48
CA ASN A 71 -1.31 -13.76 12.58
C ASN A 71 -2.00 -13.83 13.95
N HIS A 72 -2.55 -15.00 14.28
CA HIS A 72 -3.08 -15.26 15.63
C HIS A 72 -2.00 -15.18 16.74
N ASP A 73 -0.70 -15.15 16.38
CA ASP A 73 0.43 -15.11 17.31
C ASP A 73 1.04 -13.70 17.53
N LEU A 74 0.61 -12.65 16.79
CA LEU A 74 1.16 -11.28 16.98
C LEU A 74 0.43 -10.48 18.07
N TYR A 75 -0.75 -10.94 18.50
CA TYR A 75 -1.48 -10.39 19.64
C TYR A 75 -1.67 -11.45 20.73
N ASN A 76 -0.57 -12.03 21.19
CA ASN A 76 -0.53 -12.62 22.53
C ASN A 76 0.46 -11.80 23.38
N PRO A 77 0.00 -10.74 24.07
CA PRO A 77 0.83 -9.97 25.00
C PRO A 77 1.30 -10.79 26.22
#